data_AF-A0A242A5N2-F1
#
_entry.id   AF-A0A242A5N2-F1
#
_cell.length_a   1.000
_cell.length_b   1.000
_cell.length_c   1.000
_cell.angle_alpha   90.00
_cell.angle_beta   90.00
_cell.angle_gamma   90.00
#
_symmetry.space_group_name_H-M   'P 1'
#
loop_
_entity.id
_entity.type
_entity.pdbx_description
1 polymer ?
#
loop_
_entity_poly.entity_id
_entity_poly.type
_entity_poly.pdbx_seq_one_letter_code
_entity_poly.pdbx_strand_id
1 'polypeptide(L)' 'MLDLTVDRILYYERFGIILSITRDKNSYRVLKQN' A
#
# COMPACT_ATOMS: atom_id res chain seq x y z
N MET A 1 -2.48 2.78 -14.06
CA MET A 1 -1.60 2.84 -12.87
C MET A 1 -2.06 4.04 -12.07
N LEU A 2 -2.42 3.89 -10.79
CA LEU A 2 -2.81 5.03 -9.96
C LEU A 2 -1.62 5.99 -9.88
N ASP A 3 -1.79 7.23 -10.36
CA ASP A 3 -0.74 8.27 -10.33
C ASP A 3 -0.66 8.87 -8.92
N LEU A 4 -0.42 7.98 -7.96
CA LEU A 4 -0.33 8.28 -6.55
C LEU A 4 1.12 8.11 -6.11
N THR A 5 1.66 9.13 -5.46
CA THR A 5 2.95 9.01 -4.79
C THR A 5 2.87 7.98 -3.68
N VAL A 6 4.01 7.34 -3.39
CA VAL A 6 4.12 6.33 -2.32
C VAL A 6 3.65 6.90 -0.99
N ASP A 7 3.97 8.17 -0.70
CA ASP A 7 3.55 8.83 0.55
C ASP A 7 2.03 8.90 0.67
N ARG A 8 1.32 9.16 -0.44
CA ARG A 8 -0.14 9.22 -0.42
C ARG A 8 -0.76 7.84 -0.19
N ILE A 9 -0.15 6.80 -0.75
CA ILE A 9 -0.56 5.40 -0.53
C ILE A 9 -0.40 5.03 0.95
N LEU A 10 0.74 5.39 1.56
CA LEU A 10 1.00 5.14 2.98
C LEU A 10 0.08 5.95 3.89
N TYR A 11 -0.22 7.19 3.52
CA TYR A 11 -1.19 8.02 4.23
C TYR A 11 -2.56 7.34 4.22
N TYR A 12 -3.07 6.95 3.05
CA TYR A 12 -4.36 6.27 2.95
C TYR A 12 -4.40 4.92 3.67
N GLU A 13 -3.31 4.14 3.65
CA GLU A 13 -3.18 2.91 4.44
C GLU A 13 -3.30 3.21 5.94
N ARG A 14 -2.59 4.24 6.43
CA ARG A 14 -2.58 4.61 7.86
C ARG A 14 -3.94 5.08 8.37
N PHE A 15 -4.72 5.75 7.52
CA PHE A 15 -6.06 6.24 7.85
C PHE A 15 -7.17 5.24 7.49
N GLY A 16 -6.82 4.03 7.01
CA GLY A 16 -7.79 2.99 6.68
C GLY A 16 -8.66 3.30 5.45
N ILE A 17 -8.24 4.22 4.59
CA ILE A 17 -8.93 4.59 3.35
C ILE A 17 -8.78 3.48 2.30
N ILE A 18 -7.62 2.81 2.28
CA ILE A 18 -7.37 1.63 1.45
C ILE A 18 -7.08 0.42 2.33
N LEU A 19 -7.29 -0.77 1.77
CA LEU A 19 -6.94 -2.02 2.45
C LEU A 19 -5.44 -2.05 2.77
N SER A 20 -5.07 -2.57 3.95
CA SER A 20 -3.66 -2.72 4.32
C SER A 20 -2.91 -3.55 3.30
N ILE A 21 -1.73 -3.07 2.93
CA ILE A 21 -0.89 -3.71 1.93
C ILE A 21 -0.20 -4.90 2.59
N THR A 22 -0.38 -6.09 2.01
CA THR A 22 0.24 -7.32 2.49
C THR A 22 1.76 -7.17 2.52
N ARG A 23 2.39 -7.69 3.58
CA ARG A 23 3.84 -7.74 3.70
C ARG A 23 4.39 -9.11 3.30
N ASP A 24 5.54 -9.13 2.64
CA ASP A 24 6.26 -10.35 2.32
C ASP A 24 7.10 -10.85 3.53
N LYS A 25 7.80 -11.97 3.33
CA LYS A 25 8.70 -12.58 4.33
C LYS A 25 9.85 -11.67 4.79
N ASN A 26 10.16 -10.63 4.01
CA ASN A 26 11.20 -9.65 4.29
C ASN A 26 10.62 -8.33 4.83
N SER A 27 9.33 -8.31 5.19
CA SER A 27 8.59 -7.13 5.67
C SER A 27 8.39 -6.01 4.63
N TYR A 28 8.67 -6.27 3.35
CA TYR A 28 8.34 -5.35 2.26
C TYR A 28 6.85 -5.40 1.93
N ARG A 29 6.28 -4.25 1.59
CA ARG A 29 4.89 -4.13 1.15
C ARG A 29 4.76 -4.62 -0.30
N VAL A 30 3.86 -5.56 -0.54
CA VAL A 30 3.59 -6.12 -1.87
C VAL A 30 2.21 -5.68 -2.33
N LEU A 31 2.18 -4.84 -3.36
CA LEU A 31 0.97 -4.46 -4.05
C LEU A 31 0.58 -5.61 -4.99
N LYS A 32 -0.43 -6.39 -4.60
CA LYS A 32 -0.96 -7.45 -5.45
C LYS A 32 -1.95 -6.85 -6.44
N GLN A 33 -1.59 -6.85 -7.72
CA GLN A 33 -2.47 -6.42 -8.79
C GLN A 33 -3.36 -7.61 -9.15
N ASN A 34 -4.67 -7.47 -8.93
CA ASN A 34 -5.68 -8.47 -9.30
C ASN A 34 -6.10 -8.26 -10.75
#